data_AF-A0A5C9ADB4-F1
#
_entry.id   AF-A0A5C9ADB4-F1
#
_cell.length_a   1.000
_cell.length_b   1.000
_cell.length_c   1.000
_cell.angle_alpha   90.00
_cell.angle_beta   90.00
_cell.angle_gamma   90.00
#
_symmetry.space_group_name_H-M   'P 1'
#
loop_
_entity.id
_entity.type
_entity.pdbx_description
1 polymer ?
#
loop_
_entity_poly.entity_id
_entity_poly.type
_entity_poly.pdbx_seq_one_letter_code
_entity_poly.pdbx_strand_id
1 'polypeptide(L)'
;MTAQYLEFVRQQLIVATADLSGATKGQLVAFAENAQFTATARSRGRKKVYSEVKQKMVNPDGPPMSGSQSRAKGSSIALVLPVEYSTASWRRALLSLEDHQKSWLLWNYSDNIRFEYQVAITQWAWEEFRDQLG
;
A
#
# COMPACT_ATOMS: atom_id res chain seq x y z
N MET A 1 -34.87 8.12 5.65
CA MET A 1 -33.47 8.43 5.30
C MET A 1 -33.48 9.67 4.42
N THR A 2 -32.77 10.74 4.78
CA THR A 2 -32.74 11.99 4.00
C THR A 2 -31.78 11.87 2.81
N ALA A 3 -32.02 12.58 1.71
CA ALA A 3 -31.16 12.54 0.51
C ALA A 3 -29.69 12.88 0.84
N GLN A 4 -29.45 13.81 1.76
CA GLN A 4 -28.12 14.16 2.23
C GLN A 4 -27.37 12.99 2.90
N TYR A 5 -28.10 12.12 3.63
CA TYR A 5 -27.51 10.95 4.25
C TYR A 5 -27.06 9.93 3.20
N LEU A 6 -27.86 9.72 2.15
CA LEU A 6 -27.52 8.81 1.05
C LEU A 6 -26.28 9.29 0.29
N GLU A 7 -26.17 10.60 0.01
CA GLU A 7 -24.97 11.17 -0.61
C GLU A 7 -23.73 11.01 0.27
N PHE A 8 -23.87 11.21 1.59
CA PHE A 8 -22.77 10.97 2.52
C PHE A 8 -22.28 9.52 2.44
N VAL A 9 -23.20 8.54 2.50
CA VAL A 9 -22.86 7.11 2.38
C VAL A 9 -22.18 6.81 1.05
N ARG A 10 -22.70 7.37 -0.05
CA ARG A 10 -22.12 7.20 -1.39
C ARG A 10 -20.68 7.71 -1.46
N GLN A 11 -20.42 8.90 -0.93
CA GLN A 11 -19.08 9.49 -0.90
C GLN A 11 -18.12 8.66 -0.04
N GLN A 12 -18.56 8.18 1.12
CA GLN A 12 -17.72 7.34 1.97
C GLN A 12 -17.38 6.01 1.30
N LEU A 13 -18.33 5.39 0.60
CA LEU A 13 -18.08 4.16 -0.17
C LEU A 13 -17.04 4.38 -1.27
N ILE A 14 -17.20 5.42 -2.09
CA ILE A 14 -16.26 5.75 -3.18
C ILE A 14 -14.83 5.91 -2.63
N VAL A 15 -14.67 6.69 -1.55
CA VAL A 15 -13.35 6.92 -0.94
C VAL A 15 -12.79 5.63 -0.33
N ALA A 16 -13.63 4.81 0.30
CA ALA A 16 -13.22 3.56 0.91
C ALA A 16 -12.76 2.50 -0.11
N THR A 17 -13.30 2.53 -1.32
CA THR A 17 -12.98 1.56 -2.38
C THR A 17 -12.01 2.08 -3.43
N ALA A 18 -11.59 3.35 -3.34
CA ALA A 18 -10.66 3.94 -4.28
C ALA A 18 -9.29 3.23 -4.27
N ASP A 19 -8.72 3.01 -5.44
CA ASP A 19 -7.36 2.50 -5.57
C ASP A 19 -6.36 3.64 -5.27
N LEU A 20 -5.78 3.59 -4.08
CA LEU A 20 -4.72 4.52 -3.64
C LEU A 20 -3.32 3.93 -3.82
N SER A 21 -3.22 2.75 -4.45
CA SER A 21 -1.94 2.15 -4.79
C SER A 21 -1.23 3.02 -5.87
N GLY A 22 0.08 3.21 -5.71
CA GLY A 22 0.87 4.07 -6.61
C GLY A 22 1.35 5.40 -6.01
N ALA A 23 0.89 5.78 -4.80
CA ALA A 23 1.45 6.92 -4.08
C ALA A 23 2.93 6.73 -3.70
N THR A 24 3.41 5.48 -3.63
CA THR A 24 4.81 5.14 -3.41
C THR A 24 5.25 4.08 -4.41
N LYS A 25 6.52 4.08 -4.81
CA LYS A 25 7.06 3.16 -5.83
C LYS A 25 7.06 1.67 -5.43
N GLY A 26 6.48 1.28 -4.30
CA GLY A 26 6.57 -0.08 -3.78
C GLY A 26 7.98 -0.38 -3.22
N GLN A 27 8.05 -1.28 -2.24
CA GLN A 27 9.29 -1.54 -1.51
C GLN A 27 10.41 -2.10 -2.40
N LEU A 28 10.07 -2.97 -3.36
CA LEU A 28 11.04 -3.62 -4.24
C LEU A 28 11.70 -2.63 -5.21
N VAL A 29 10.92 -1.73 -5.81
CA VAL A 29 11.47 -0.68 -6.70
C VAL A 29 12.30 0.31 -5.89
N ALA A 30 11.87 0.66 -4.67
CA ALA A 30 12.66 1.49 -3.77
C ALA A 30 14.01 0.83 -3.39
N PHE A 31 14.06 -0.49 -3.21
CA PHE A 31 15.32 -1.21 -3.00
C PHE A 31 16.19 -1.22 -4.25
N ALA A 32 15.63 -1.44 -5.44
CA ALA A 32 16.39 -1.42 -6.69
C ALA A 32 17.01 -0.04 -6.98
N GLU A 33 16.28 1.05 -6.72
CA GLU A 33 16.75 2.42 -6.95
C GLU A 33 17.84 2.84 -5.93
N ASN A 34 17.78 2.36 -4.70
CA ASN A 34 18.73 2.71 -3.63
C ASN A 34 19.85 1.67 -3.42
N ALA A 35 19.81 0.53 -4.09
CA ALA A 35 20.91 -0.41 -4.10
C ALA A 35 22.07 0.23 -4.86
N GLN A 36 22.93 0.96 -4.14
CA GLN A 36 24.23 1.40 -4.62
C GLN A 36 25.11 0.17 -4.82
N PHE A 37 24.89 -0.55 -5.92
CA PHE A 37 25.76 -1.62 -6.38
C PHE A 37 26.93 -1.00 -7.15
N THR A 38 27.72 -0.17 -6.47
CA THR A 38 29.04 0.19 -6.97
C THR A 38 29.96 -0.97 -6.64
N ALA A 39 30.41 -1.70 -7.67
CA ALA A 39 31.48 -2.66 -7.54
C ALA A 39 32.75 -1.91 -7.14
N THR A 40 32.92 -1.65 -5.84
CA THR A 40 34.18 -1.17 -5.32
C THR A 40 35.18 -2.29 -5.57
N ALA A 41 36.21 -1.99 -6.36
CA ALA A 41 37.33 -2.91 -6.54
C ALA A 41 37.78 -3.31 -5.14
N ARG A 42 37.61 -4.59 -4.78
CA ARG A 42 37.94 -5.11 -3.46
C ARG A 42 39.39 -4.71 -3.19
N SER A 43 39.59 -3.69 -2.37
CA SER A 43 40.92 -3.19 -2.02
C SER A 43 41.67 -4.36 -1.42
N ARG A 44 42.60 -4.92 -2.21
CA ARG A 44 43.45 -6.03 -1.77
C ARG A 44 44.38 -5.48 -0.69
N GLY A 45 43.97 -5.67 0.57
CA GLY A 45 44.73 -5.35 1.77
C GLY A 45 44.60 -3.90 2.22
N ARG A 46 43.85 -3.66 3.30
CA ARG A 46 43.97 -2.41 4.07
C ARG A 46 45.43 -2.27 4.54
N LYS A 47 46.08 -1.15 4.22
CA LYS A 47 47.42 -0.84 4.77
C LYS A 47 47.32 -0.79 6.29
N LYS A 48 48.13 -1.61 6.97
CA LYS A 48 48.25 -1.57 8.44
C LYS A 48 49.22 -0.46 8.84
N VAL A 49 48.90 0.24 9.92
CA VAL A 49 49.77 1.27 10.52
C VAL A 49 50.14 0.80 11.93
N TYR A 50 51.38 1.04 12.36
CA TYR A 50 51.81 0.71 13.70
C TYR A 50 51.15 1.66 14.71
N SER A 51 50.46 1.10 15.70
CA SER A 51 49.85 1.88 16.79
C SER A 51 50.79 1.87 17.98
N GLU A 52 51.32 3.03 18.36
CA GLU A 52 52.16 3.19 19.57
C GLU A 52 51.38 2.85 20.86
N VAL A 53 50.08 3.10 20.88
CA VAL A 53 49.23 2.79 22.06
C VAL A 53 48.98 1.29 22.20
N LYS A 54 48.74 0.58 21.09
CA LYS A 54 48.43 -0.87 21.09
C LYS A 54 49.67 -1.75 20.85
N GLN A 55 50.84 -1.13 20.64
CA GLN A 55 52.12 -1.77 20.32
C GLN A 55 52.02 -2.88 19.24
N LYS A 56 51.20 -2.65 18.21
CA LYS A 56 50.97 -3.61 17.12
C LYS A 56 50.50 -2.94 15.84
N MET A 57 50.59 -3.66 14.72
CA MET A 57 50.03 -3.23 13.44
C MET A 57 48.50 -3.34 13.46
N VAL A 58 47.81 -2.20 13.36
CA VAL A 58 46.34 -2.10 13.37
C VAL A 58 45.85 -1.52 12.06
N ASN A 59 44.62 -1.86 11.67
CA ASN A 59 43.95 -1.17 10.58
C ASN A 59 43.64 0.27 11.04
N PRO A 60 44.01 1.31 10.28
CA PRO A 60 43.58 2.66 10.57
C PRO A 60 42.05 2.70 10.64
N ASP A 61 41.50 3.38 11.64
CA ASP A 61 40.08 3.71 11.64
C ASP A 61 39.83 4.60 10.41
N GLY A 62 38.87 4.18 9.58
CA GLY A 62 38.50 4.97 8.40
C GLY A 62 37.90 6.31 8.84
N PRO A 63 37.96 7.34 7.99
CA PRO A 63 37.16 8.54 8.24
C PRO A 63 35.68 8.12 8.41
N PRO A 64 34.91 8.83 9.24
CA PRO A 64 33.48 8.55 9.38
C PRO A 64 32.84 8.50 7.99
N MET A 65 32.23 7.35 7.66
CA MET A 65 31.51 7.23 6.40
C MET A 65 30.33 8.19 6.44
N SER A 66 30.23 9.05 5.42
CA SER A 66 29.04 9.88 5.23
C SER A 66 27.87 8.98 4.84
N GLY A 67 27.09 8.55 5.83
CA GLY A 67 25.82 7.90 5.61
C GLY A 67 24.81 8.95 5.13
N SER A 68 24.50 8.96 3.84
CA SER A 68 23.35 9.74 3.36
C SER A 68 22.10 9.14 3.96
N GLN A 69 21.34 9.94 4.72
CA GLN A 69 20.04 9.48 5.19
C GLN A 69 19.17 9.22 3.97
N SER A 70 18.74 7.98 3.76
CA SER A 70 17.85 7.59 2.66
C SER A 70 16.46 8.24 2.76
N ARG A 71 16.19 9.00 3.83
CA ARG A 71 14.96 9.75 4.05
C ARG A 71 15.20 11.21 3.72
N ALA A 72 14.46 11.74 2.76
CA ALA A 72 14.53 13.14 2.36
C ALA A 72 14.12 14.16 3.46
N LYS A 73 13.47 13.72 4.56
CA LYS A 73 12.92 14.61 5.61
C LYS A 73 12.97 14.08 7.06
N GLY A 74 13.67 12.97 7.34
CA GLY A 74 13.79 12.44 8.71
C GLY A 74 12.53 11.82 9.36
N SER A 75 11.33 12.01 8.80
CA SER A 75 10.08 11.39 9.30
C SER A 75 9.88 9.96 8.78
N SER A 76 9.17 9.13 9.54
CA SER A 76 8.76 7.80 9.11
C SER A 76 7.69 7.87 8.01
N ILE A 77 7.80 7.02 6.99
CA ILE A 77 6.73 6.81 6.01
C ILE A 77 5.67 5.95 6.70
N ALA A 78 4.40 6.37 6.66
CA ALA A 78 3.30 5.59 7.21
C ALA A 78 3.11 4.31 6.39
N LEU A 79 3.02 3.16 7.07
CA LEU A 79 2.83 1.86 6.41
C LEU A 79 1.44 1.71 5.78
N VAL A 80 0.46 2.46 6.31
CA VAL A 80 -0.92 2.52 5.82
C VAL A 80 -1.27 3.98 5.66
N LEU A 81 -1.89 4.36 4.55
CA LEU A 81 -2.33 5.74 4.36
C LEU A 81 -3.41 6.09 5.38
N PRO A 82 -3.41 7.31 5.97
CA PRO A 82 -4.43 7.71 6.92
C PRO A 82 -5.87 7.53 6.41
N VAL A 83 -6.08 7.75 5.10
CA VAL A 83 -7.37 7.57 4.42
C VAL A 83 -7.77 6.09 4.35
N GLU A 84 -6.84 5.18 4.04
CA GLU A 84 -7.12 3.74 4.02
C GLU A 84 -7.46 3.22 5.42
N TYR A 85 -6.78 3.76 6.44
CA TYR A 85 -7.04 3.42 7.83
C TYR A 85 -8.40 3.94 8.30
N SER A 86 -8.72 5.21 8.04
CA SER A 86 -9.99 5.81 8.48
C SER A 86 -11.20 5.18 7.80
N THR A 87 -11.07 4.74 6.56
CA THR A 87 -12.14 4.09 5.79
C THR A 87 -12.19 2.56 5.94
N ALA A 88 -11.33 1.97 6.79
CA ALA A 88 -11.27 0.52 6.95
C ALA A 88 -12.59 -0.08 7.47
N SER A 89 -13.33 0.64 8.32
CA SER A 89 -14.65 0.21 8.82
C SER A 89 -15.67 0.07 7.68
N TRP A 90 -15.68 1.00 6.73
CA TRP A 90 -16.55 0.97 5.55
C TRP A 90 -16.25 -0.24 4.66
N ARG A 91 -14.98 -0.55 4.41
CA ARG A 91 -14.58 -1.75 3.67
C ARG A 91 -15.04 -3.03 4.36
N ARG A 92 -14.90 -3.12 5.69
CA ARG A 92 -15.39 -4.27 6.46
C ARG A 92 -16.91 -4.40 6.39
N ALA A 93 -17.64 -3.29 6.53
CA ALA A 93 -19.09 -3.29 6.43
C ALA A 93 -19.55 -3.73 5.04
N LEU A 94 -18.96 -3.20 3.97
CA LEU A 94 -19.23 -3.60 2.60
C LEU A 94 -18.98 -5.10 2.36
N LEU A 95 -17.88 -5.64 2.89
CA LEU A 95 -17.53 -7.05 2.73
C LEU A 95 -18.40 -7.99 3.58
N SER A 96 -19.09 -7.48 4.59
CA SER A 96 -20.05 -8.27 5.40
C SER A 96 -21.44 -8.41 4.79
N LEU A 97 -21.73 -7.67 3.72
CA LEU A 97 -23.02 -7.75 3.03
C LEU A 97 -23.15 -9.03 2.20
N GLU A 98 -24.39 -9.39 1.89
CA GLU A 98 -24.71 -10.47 0.96
C GLU A 98 -24.11 -10.20 -0.43
N ASP A 99 -23.84 -11.28 -1.16
CA ASP A 99 -23.05 -11.21 -2.39
C ASP A 99 -23.67 -10.28 -3.44
N HIS A 100 -24.99 -10.30 -3.62
CA HIS A 100 -25.68 -9.41 -4.58
C HIS A 100 -25.61 -7.93 -4.15
N GLN A 101 -25.76 -7.63 -2.86
CA GLN A 101 -25.70 -6.27 -2.31
C GLN A 101 -24.27 -5.69 -2.40
N LYS A 102 -23.29 -6.49 -2.01
CA LYS A 102 -21.86 -6.15 -2.12
C LYS A 102 -21.49 -5.93 -3.59
N SER A 103 -21.91 -6.83 -4.48
CA SER A 103 -21.66 -6.72 -5.93
C SER A 103 -22.28 -5.46 -6.51
N TRP A 104 -23.50 -5.12 -6.10
CA TRP A 104 -24.17 -3.89 -6.50
C TRP A 104 -23.37 -2.64 -6.10
N LEU A 105 -22.97 -2.55 -4.83
CA LEU A 105 -22.22 -1.39 -4.34
C LEU A 105 -20.83 -1.27 -4.99
N LEU A 106 -20.13 -2.39 -5.19
CA LEU A 106 -18.83 -2.39 -5.87
C LEU A 106 -18.99 -1.98 -7.34
N TRP A 107 -19.96 -2.54 -8.06
CA TRP A 107 -20.21 -2.18 -9.45
C TRP A 107 -20.54 -0.70 -9.64
N ASN A 108 -21.38 -0.13 -8.76
CA ASN A 108 -21.86 1.25 -8.90
C ASN A 108 -20.87 2.32 -8.37
N TYR A 109 -20.06 2.01 -7.35
CA TYR A 109 -19.31 3.02 -6.62
C TYR A 109 -17.80 2.77 -6.50
N SER A 110 -17.29 1.59 -6.89
CA SER A 110 -15.86 1.27 -6.81
C SER A 110 -15.11 1.31 -8.14
N ASP A 111 -15.75 1.79 -9.22
CA ASP A 111 -15.23 1.77 -10.60
C ASP A 111 -14.83 0.35 -11.08
N ASN A 112 -15.33 -0.67 -10.39
CA ASN A 112 -14.96 -2.05 -10.61
C ASN A 112 -15.99 -2.73 -11.53
N ILE A 113 -15.69 -2.66 -12.83
CA ILE A 113 -16.56 -3.17 -13.90
C ILE A 113 -16.38 -4.68 -14.18
N ARG A 114 -16.12 -5.46 -13.14
CA ARG A 114 -15.98 -6.92 -13.25
C ARG A 114 -17.29 -7.61 -13.60
N PHE A 115 -17.22 -8.52 -14.57
CA PHE A 115 -18.38 -9.26 -15.07
C PHE A 115 -19.06 -10.10 -13.98
N GLU A 116 -18.28 -10.60 -13.02
CA GLU A 116 -18.79 -11.42 -11.90
C GLU A 116 -19.84 -10.67 -11.06
N TYR A 117 -19.69 -9.36 -10.89
CA TYR A 117 -20.69 -8.56 -10.18
C TYR A 117 -21.99 -8.44 -10.97
N GLN A 118 -21.92 -8.29 -12.29
CA GLN A 118 -23.11 -8.26 -13.14
C GLN A 118 -23.87 -9.58 -13.06
N VAL A 119 -23.16 -10.71 -13.08
CA VAL A 119 -23.77 -12.04 -12.97
C VAL A 119 -24.49 -12.18 -11.62
N ALA A 120 -23.82 -11.85 -10.52
CA ALA A 120 -24.43 -11.94 -9.18
C ALA A 120 -25.68 -11.06 -9.05
N ILE A 121 -25.64 -9.82 -9.57
CA ILE A 121 -26.77 -8.89 -9.54
C ILE A 121 -27.94 -9.41 -10.38
N THR A 122 -27.67 -9.87 -11.60
CA THR A 122 -28.71 -10.31 -12.55
C THR A 122 -29.35 -11.64 -12.15
N GLN A 123 -28.58 -12.57 -11.60
CA GLN A 123 -29.11 -13.83 -11.07
C GLN A 123 -30.07 -13.59 -9.91
N TRP A 124 -29.65 -12.77 -8.94
CA TRP A 124 -30.51 -12.42 -7.80
C TRP A 124 -31.77 -11.68 -8.25
N ALA A 125 -31.63 -10.68 -9.13
CA ALA A 125 -32.78 -9.94 -9.65
C ALA A 125 -33.77 -10.85 -10.41
N TRP A 126 -33.27 -11.86 -11.14
CA TRP A 126 -34.11 -12.83 -11.83
C TRP A 126 -34.80 -13.81 -10.89
N GLU A 127 -34.16 -14.21 -9.79
CA GLU A 127 -34.79 -15.01 -8.74
C GLU A 127 -35.96 -14.27 -8.10
N GLU A 128 -35.73 -13.04 -7.61
CA GLU A 128 -36.78 -12.19 -7.05
C GLU A 128 -37.94 -11.93 -8.02
N PHE A 129 -37.63 -11.70 -9.30
CA PHE A 129 -38.64 -11.49 -10.31
C PHE A 129 -39.47 -12.75 -10.59
N ARG A 130 -38.83 -13.93 -10.60
CA ARG A 130 -39.54 -15.20 -10.78
C ARG A 130 -40.49 -15.49 -9.62
N ASP A 131 -40.09 -15.21 -8.38
CA ASP A 131 -40.93 -15.41 -7.20
C ASP A 131 -42.17 -14.49 -7.21
N GLN A 132 -42.10 -13.35 -7.89
CA GLN A 132 -43.24 -12.45 -8.09
C GLN A 132 -44.20 -12.90 -9.21
N LEU A 133 -43.78 -13.84 -10.06
CA LEU A 133 -44.58 -14.33 -11.19
C LEU A 133 -45.46 -15.55 -10.85
N GLY A 134 -45.33 -16.17 -9.66
CA GLY A 134 -46.21 -17.27 -9.23
C GLY A 134 -45.67 -18.10 -8.08
#